data_AF-A0A520URG6-F1
#
_entry.id   AF-A0A520URG6-F1
#
_cell.length_a   1.000
_cell.length_b   1.000
_cell.length_c   1.000
_cell.angle_alpha   90.00
_cell.angle_beta   90.00
_cell.angle_gamma   90.00
#
_symmetry.space_group_name_H-M   'P 1'
#
loop_
_entity.id
_entity.type
_entity.pdbx_description
1 polymer ?
#
loop_
_entity_poly.entity_id
_entity_poly.type
_entity_poly.pdbx_seq_one_letter_code
_entity_poly.pdbx_strand_id
1 'polypeptide(L)' 'MKILSGYRGGQFIKVPKMIKVRPTTGKSKEGIFNILNNSFDFENL' A
#
# COMPACT_ATOMS: atom_id res chain seq x y z
N MET A 1 -7.40 6.67 2.03
CA MET A 1 -6.28 5.90 1.44
C MET A 1 -6.80 4.50 1.08
N LYS A 2 -6.67 4.03 -0.15
CA LYS A 2 -7.19 2.70 -0.59
C LYS A 2 -6.09 1.62 -0.51
N ILE A 3 -6.46 0.42 -0.08
CA ILE A 3 -5.64 -0.80 -0.21
C ILE A 3 -5.80 -1.34 -1.64
N LEU A 4 -4.69 -1.55 -2.35
CA LEU A 4 -4.71 -1.84 -3.79
C LEU A 4 -4.89 -3.33 -4.10
N SER A 5 -4.25 -4.21 -3.34
CA SER A 5 -4.23 -5.67 -3.57
C SER A 5 -4.15 -6.47 -2.25
N GLY A 6 -4.14 -7.81 -2.36
CA GLY A 6 -4.08 -8.74 -1.22
C GLY A 6 -5.45 -9.01 -0.59
N TYR A 7 -5.47 -9.73 0.54
CA TYR A 7 -6.70 -10.14 1.24
C TYR A 7 -7.63 -8.97 1.60
N ARG A 8 -7.07 -7.78 1.87
CA ARG A 8 -7.83 -6.55 2.17
C ARG A 8 -7.91 -5.57 0.99
N GLY A 9 -7.64 -6.04 -0.22
CA GLY A 9 -7.74 -5.24 -1.44
C GLY A 9 -9.11 -4.58 -1.58
N GLY A 10 -9.12 -3.32 -2.01
CA GLY A 10 -10.36 -2.55 -2.19
C GLY A 10 -10.85 -1.79 -0.95
N GLN A 11 -10.35 -2.09 0.25
CA GLN A 11 -10.76 -1.39 1.46
C GLN A 11 -10.25 0.06 1.51
N PHE A 12 -11.08 0.95 2.04
CA PHE A 12 -10.75 2.36 2.25
C PHE A 12 -10.36 2.62 3.70
N ILE A 13 -9.12 3.07 3.89
CA ILE A 13 -8.60 3.57 5.16
C ILE A 13 -9.02 5.05 5.30
N LYS A 14 -9.83 5.34 6.31
CA LYS A 14 -10.19 6.69 6.73
C LYS A 14 -9.02 7.30 7.49
N VAL A 15 -8.35 8.28 6.87
CA VAL A 15 -7.24 9.01 7.50
C VAL A 15 -7.82 10.28 8.15
N PRO A 16 -7.43 10.61 9.39
CA PRO A 16 -7.85 11.86 10.02
C PRO A 16 -7.41 13.08 9.20
N LYS A 17 -8.32 14.06 9.02
CA LYS A 17 -8.06 15.26 8.20
C LYS A 17 -6.97 16.18 8.77
N MET A 18 -6.67 16.08 10.06
CA MET A 18 -5.81 17.04 10.78
C MET A 18 -4.30 16.74 10.67
N ILE A 19 -3.92 15.61 10.05
CA ILE A 19 -2.52 15.24 9.94
C ILE A 19 -1.95 15.83 8.64
N LYS A 20 -0.95 16.71 8.75
CA LYS A 20 -0.17 17.22 7.60
C LYS A 20 0.79 16.14 7.08
N VAL A 21 0.24 15.09 6.48
CA VAL A 21 1.03 14.04 5.82
C VAL A 21 1.03 14.25 4.31
N ARG A 22 2.18 13.97 3.68
CA ARG A 22 2.28 13.96 2.22
C ARG A 22 1.35 12.88 1.66
N PRO A 23 0.47 13.18 0.70
CA PRO A 23 -0.37 12.17 0.08
C PRO A 23 0.49 11.27 -0.81
N THR A 24 0.40 9.95 -0.60
CA THR A 24 0.99 8.94 -1.48
C THR A 24 -0.02 8.51 -2.54
N THR A 25 0.41 8.45 -3.80
CA THR A 25 -0.46 7.97 -4.90
C THR A 25 -0.62 6.45 -4.88
N GLY A 26 -1.64 5.94 -5.59
CA GLY A 26 -1.82 4.49 -5.78
C GLY A 26 -0.62 3.85 -6.49
N LYS A 27 -0.17 4.46 -7.59
CA LYS A 27 0.99 4.01 -8.37
C LYS A 27 2.27 3.88 -7.53
N SER A 28 2.52 4.83 -6.62
CA SER A 28 3.68 4.77 -5.73
C SER A 28 3.62 3.55 -4.80
N LYS A 29 2.43 3.16 -4.34
CA LYS A 29 2.25 1.98 -3.48
C LYS A 29 2.44 0.68 -4.26
N GLU A 30 1.84 0.58 -5.43
CA GLU A 30 2.06 -0.55 -6.35
C GLU A 30 3.55 -0.72 -6.67
N GLY A 31 4.24 0.37 -7.00
CA GLY A 31 5.67 0.35 -7.27
C GLY A 31 6.50 -0.20 -6.10
N ILE A 32 6.19 0.21 -4.86
CA ILE A 32 6.88 -0.30 -3.66
C ILE A 32 6.65 -1.80 -3.49
N PHE A 33 5.40 -2.27 -3.58
CA PHE A 33 5.10 -3.70 -3.43
C PHE A 33 5.70 -4.54 -4.56
N ASN A 34 5.77 -4.02 -5.78
CA ASN A 34 6.46 -4.70 -6.88
C ASN A 34 7.95 -4.86 -6.60
N ILE A 35 8.62 -3.83 -6.09
CA ILE A 35 10.04 -3.91 -5.72
C ILE A 35 10.24 -4.94 -4.61
N LEU A 36 9.39 -4.90 -3.56
CA LEU A 36 9.47 -5.82 -2.44
C LEU A 36 9.24 -7.27 -2.87
N ASN A 37 8.23 -7.54 -3.71
CA ASN A 37 7.95 -8.88 -4.26
C ASN A 37 9.09 -9.45 -5.10
N ASN A 38 9.93 -8.60 -5.70
CA ASN A 38 11.11 -9.06 -6.42
C ASN A 38 12.35 -9.18 -5.52
N SER A 39 12.35 -8.57 -4.34
CA SER A 39 13.51 -8.53 -3.43
C SER A 39 13.40 -9.53 -2.28
N PHE A 40 12.20 -9.98 -1.94
CA PHE A 40 11.92 -10.87 -0.81
C PHE A 40 10.97 -11.99 -1.24
N ASP A 41 11.23 -13.19 -0.73
CA ASP A 41 10.29 -14.31 -0.82
C ASP A 41 9.32 -14.26 0.36
N PHE A 42 8.05 -14.06 0.06
CA PHE A 42 6.97 -13.97 1.04
C PHE A 42 6.26 -15.30 1.31
N GLU A 43 6.57 -16.37 0.56
CA GLU A 43 5.95 -17.69 0.73
C GLU A 43 6.42 -18.38 2.03
N ASN A 44 7.56 -17.96 2.56
CA ASN A 44 8.17 -18.51 3.77
C ASN A 44 7.89 -17.67 5.03
N LEU A 45 6.92 -16.75 4.98
CA LEU A 45 6.57 -15.82 6.06
C LEU A 45 5.16 -16.09 6.63
#